data_AF-A0A377YTS2-F1
#
_entry.id   AF-A0A377YTS2-F1
#
_cell.length_a   1.000
_cell.length_b   1.000
_cell.length_c   1.000
_cell.angle_alpha   90.00
_cell.angle_beta   90.00
_cell.angle_gamma   90.00
#
_symmetry.space_group_name_H-M   'P 1'
#
loop_
_entity.id
_entity.type
_entity.pdbx_description
1 polymer ?
#
loop_
_entity_poly.entity_id
_entity_poly.type
_entity_poly.pdbx_seq_one_letter_code
_entity_poly.pdbx_strand_id
1 'polypeptide(L)'
;MTIRKQPNGKWLCECYPTGRNGKRVRKQFVTKGEAIAFENFTMDEVDKKPWLGEKEDRRHLSEVIEQWHSLYGQTLADPKRLMAKLKIICNGLGDPIASEITAGDFSRYREARLKGEIRNEDGSFMSPVKPRTVNLEQRNLSSVFGTLKN
;
A
#
# COMPACT_ATOMS: atom_id res chain seq x y z
N MET A 1 19.02 -6.70 -15.87
CA MET A 1 19.91 -6.15 -16.91
C MET A 1 20.13 -7.22 -17.97
N THR A 2 19.90 -6.94 -19.26
CA THR A 2 20.26 -7.95 -20.28
C THR A 2 20.45 -7.40 -21.70
N ILE A 3 21.11 -6.25 -21.89
CA ILE A 3 21.69 -5.94 -23.21
C ILE A 3 22.92 -6.82 -23.43
N ARG A 4 22.88 -7.70 -24.43
CA ARG A 4 23.99 -8.64 -24.72
C ARG A 4 24.26 -8.76 -26.21
N LYS A 5 25.53 -8.91 -26.58
CA LYS A 5 25.94 -9.20 -27.97
C LYS A 5 25.62 -10.67 -28.28
N GLN A 6 25.10 -10.94 -29.47
CA GLN A 6 24.76 -12.26 -29.95
C GLN A 6 25.84 -12.80 -30.90
N PRO A 7 25.94 -14.13 -31.10
CA PRO A 7 26.90 -14.74 -32.01
C PRO A 7 26.78 -14.25 -33.46
N ASN A 8 25.59 -13.81 -33.87
CA ASN A 8 25.32 -13.22 -35.18
C ASN A 8 25.79 -11.75 -35.32
N GLY A 9 26.53 -11.22 -34.34
CA GLY A 9 27.07 -9.86 -34.34
C GLY A 9 26.10 -8.77 -33.89
N LYS A 10 24.79 -9.07 -33.75
CA LYS A 10 23.76 -8.13 -33.33
C LYS A 10 23.67 -8.00 -31.81
N TRP A 11 23.07 -6.92 -31.34
CA TRP A 11 22.80 -6.66 -29.92
C TRP A 11 21.37 -7.01 -29.58
N LEU A 12 21.17 -7.84 -28.56
CA LEU A 12 19.86 -8.16 -28.04
C LEU A 12 19.57 -7.27 -26.82
N CYS A 13 18.46 -6.56 -26.85
CA CYS A 13 17.85 -5.91 -25.69
C CYS A 13 16.72 -6.79 -25.16
N GLU A 14 16.77 -7.11 -23.88
CA GLU A 14 15.76 -7.88 -23.18
C GLU A 14 15.46 -7.21 -21.84
N CYS A 15 14.30 -6.54 -21.77
CA CYS A 15 13.85 -5.78 -20.62
C CYS A 15 12.47 -6.25 -20.15
N TYR A 16 12.18 -5.95 -18.89
CA TYR A 16 10.97 -6.32 -18.17
C TYR A 16 10.34 -5.04 -17.60
N PRO A 17 9.59 -4.28 -18.43
CA PRO A 17 9.15 -2.93 -18.06
C PRO A 17 8.18 -2.92 -16.88
N THR A 18 7.43 -4.01 -16.67
CA THR A 18 6.49 -4.17 -15.55
C THR A 18 7.01 -5.17 -14.49
N GLY A 19 8.33 -5.28 -14.31
CA GLY A 19 8.96 -6.17 -13.32
C GLY A 19 9.12 -7.63 -13.77
N ARG A 20 9.70 -8.47 -12.90
CA ARG A 20 10.19 -9.82 -13.23
C ARG A 20 9.15 -10.79 -13.77
N ASN A 21 7.92 -10.71 -13.27
CA ASN A 21 6.77 -11.52 -13.74
C ASN A 21 5.94 -10.78 -14.81
N GLY A 22 6.44 -9.64 -15.28
CA GLY A 22 5.79 -8.75 -16.21
C GLY A 22 5.97 -9.13 -17.68
N LYS A 23 5.44 -8.28 -18.56
CA LYS A 23 5.58 -8.44 -20.01
C LYS A 23 7.06 -8.36 -20.40
N ARG A 24 7.57 -9.44 -21.01
CA ARG A 24 8.94 -9.47 -21.56
C ARG A 24 8.98 -8.76 -22.91
N VAL A 25 9.81 -7.73 -23.03
CA VAL A 25 10.07 -7.04 -24.30
C VAL A 25 11.47 -7.41 -24.79
N ARG A 26 11.55 -8.00 -25.99
CA ARG A 26 12.79 -8.51 -26.56
C ARG A 26 12.95 -8.04 -28.00
N LYS A 27 14.05 -7.35 -28.30
CA LYS A 27 14.34 -6.82 -29.65
C LYS A 27 15.83 -6.86 -29.98
N GLN A 28 16.17 -7.01 -31.25
CA GLN A 28 17.55 -7.05 -31.75
C GLN A 28 17.90 -5.75 -32.48
N PHE A 29 19.14 -5.30 -32.32
CA PHE A 29 19.68 -4.06 -32.85
C PHE A 29 21.05 -4.31 -33.48
N VAL A 30 21.46 -3.42 -34.39
CA VAL A 30 22.76 -3.53 -35.05
C VAL A 30 23.86 -3.02 -34.13
N THR A 31 23.58 -1.96 -33.36
CA THR A 31 24.55 -1.34 -32.44
C THR A 31 24.15 -1.48 -30.98
N LYS A 32 25.14 -1.37 -30.08
CA LYS A 32 24.91 -1.32 -28.62
C LYS A 32 24.12 -0.07 -28.23
N GLY A 33 24.40 1.06 -28.87
CA GLY A 33 23.76 2.34 -28.58
C GLY A 33 22.25 2.31 -28.82
N GLU A 34 21.82 1.74 -29.95
CA GLU A 34 20.39 1.56 -30.24
C GLU A 34 19.70 0.65 -29.22
N ALA A 35 20.36 -0.42 -28.79
CA ALA A 35 19.82 -1.33 -27.76
C ALA A 35 19.63 -0.62 -26.41
N ILE A 36 20.58 0.24 -26.02
CA ILE A 36 20.50 1.06 -24.79
C ILE A 36 19.40 2.12 -24.92
N ALA A 37 19.35 2.84 -26.03
CA ALA A 37 18.32 3.85 -26.26
C ALA A 37 16.91 3.25 -26.22
N PHE A 38 16.73 2.05 -26.79
CA PHE A 38 15.46 1.33 -26.73
C PHE A 38 15.10 0.85 -25.32
N GLU A 39 16.07 0.36 -24.54
CA GLU A 39 15.85 0.00 -23.13
C GLU A 39 15.35 1.22 -22.35
N ASN A 40 16.09 2.33 -22.43
CA ASN A 40 15.75 3.57 -21.74
C ASN A 40 14.37 4.09 -22.15
N PHE A 41 14.08 4.16 -23.45
CA PHE A 41 12.78 4.58 -23.96
C PHE A 41 11.64 3.70 -23.43
N THR A 42 11.83 2.38 -23.39
CA THR A 42 10.78 1.45 -22.96
C THR A 42 10.54 1.52 -21.46
N MET A 43 11.59 1.71 -20.66
CA MET A 43 11.46 1.92 -19.21
C MET A 43 10.84 3.28 -18.88
N ASP A 44 11.31 4.34 -19.54
CA ASP A 44 10.79 5.70 -19.39
C ASP A 44 9.33 5.82 -19.87
N GLU A 45 8.90 5.04 -20.86
CA GLU A 45 7.47 4.91 -21.22
C GLU A 45 6.62 4.31 -20.09
N VAL A 46 7.15 3.43 -19.25
CA VAL A 46 6.40 2.93 -18.09
C VAL A 46 6.30 4.01 -17.02
N ASP A 47 7.40 4.72 -16.75
CA ASP A 47 7.44 5.81 -15.79
C ASP A 47 6.54 6.99 -16.22
N LYS A 48 6.49 7.29 -17.53
CA LYS A 48 5.63 8.31 -18.15
C LYS A 48 4.17 7.89 -18.28
N LYS A 49 3.85 6.61 -18.08
CA LYS A 49 2.48 6.08 -18.09
C LYS A 49 2.11 5.58 -16.69
N PRO A 50 1.86 6.49 -15.71
CA PRO A 50 1.46 6.10 -14.35
C PRO A 50 0.23 5.18 -14.31
N TRP A 51 -0.64 5.26 -15.33
CA TRP A 51 -1.82 4.39 -15.48
C TRP A 51 -1.49 2.92 -15.83
N LEU A 52 -0.24 2.62 -16.16
CA LEU A 52 0.33 1.28 -16.35
C LEU A 52 1.33 0.90 -15.24
N GLY A 53 1.64 1.84 -14.33
CA GLY A 53 2.43 1.59 -13.11
C GLY A 53 1.69 0.66 -12.15
N GLU A 54 2.38 0.17 -11.11
CA GLU A 54 1.77 -0.70 -10.09
C GLU A 54 0.36 -0.24 -9.75
N LYS A 55 -0.60 -1.18 -9.85
CA LYS A 55 -2.01 -0.89 -9.53
C LYS A 55 -2.03 -0.18 -8.19
N GLU A 56 -2.57 1.04 -8.19
CA GLU A 56 -2.90 1.78 -6.99
C GLU A 56 -3.58 0.83 -5.99
N ASP A 57 -3.04 0.77 -4.78
CA ASP A 57 -3.59 -0.09 -3.75
C ASP A 57 -4.94 0.46 -3.31
N ARG A 58 -6.01 -0.20 -3.79
CA ARG A 58 -7.41 0.14 -3.54
C ARG A 58 -8.05 -0.71 -2.46
N ARG A 59 -7.24 -1.40 -1.66
CA ARG A 59 -7.75 -2.20 -0.55
C ARG A 59 -8.40 -1.31 0.50
N HIS A 60 -9.51 -1.80 1.04
CA HIS A 60 -10.17 -1.19 2.18
C HIS A 60 -9.29 -1.27 3.43
N LEU A 61 -9.51 -0.36 4.37
CA LEU A 61 -8.77 -0.32 5.63
C LEU A 61 -8.90 -1.64 6.41
N SER A 62 -10.08 -2.25 6.39
CA SER A 62 -10.33 -3.57 7.00
C SER A 62 -9.40 -4.66 6.46
N GLU A 63 -9.27 -4.76 5.14
CA GLU A 63 -8.39 -5.73 4.46
C GLU A 63 -6.91 -5.50 4.80
N VAL A 64 -6.50 -4.23 4.84
CA VAL A 64 -5.12 -3.84 5.20
C VAL A 64 -4.82 -4.21 6.66
N ILE A 65 -5.77 -3.99 7.57
CA ILE A 65 -5.65 -4.40 8.98
C ILE A 65 -5.55 -5.93 9.12
N GLU A 66 -6.37 -6.68 8.40
CA GLU A 66 -6.34 -8.15 8.43
C GLU A 66 -5.02 -8.71 7.90
N GLN A 67 -4.55 -8.19 6.77
CA GLN A 67 -3.25 -8.58 6.23
C GLN A 67 -2.13 -8.25 7.21
N TRP A 68 -2.12 -7.03 7.75
CA TRP A 68 -1.17 -6.61 8.77
C TRP A 68 -1.16 -7.55 9.98
N HIS A 69 -2.35 -7.93 10.46
CA HIS A 69 -2.48 -8.83 11.59
C HIS A 69 -1.91 -10.22 11.27
N SER A 70 -2.21 -10.77 10.09
CA SER A 70 -1.68 -12.08 9.65
C SER A 70 -0.15 -12.09 9.52
N LEU A 71 0.46 -11.01 9.05
CA LEU A 71 1.90 -10.94 8.81
C LEU A 71 2.69 -10.61 10.07
N TYR A 72 2.21 -9.65 10.86
CA TYR A 72 2.96 -9.09 11.99
C TYR A 72 2.12 -8.99 13.26
N GLY A 73 0.90 -8.46 13.17
CA GLY A 73 0.11 -8.12 14.36
C GLY A 73 -0.15 -9.29 15.32
N GLN A 74 -0.23 -10.51 14.80
CA GLN A 74 -0.39 -11.73 15.59
C GLN A 74 0.78 -12.04 16.55
N THR A 75 1.96 -11.45 16.31
CA THR A 75 3.18 -11.68 17.11
C THR A 75 3.31 -10.74 18.31
N LEU A 76 2.43 -9.75 18.43
CA LEU A 76 2.46 -8.77 19.51
C LEU A 76 1.96 -9.35 20.83
N ALA A 77 2.24 -8.66 21.94
CA ALA A 77 1.91 -9.14 23.29
C ALA A 77 0.40 -9.32 23.55
N ASP A 78 -0.47 -8.53 22.90
CA ASP A 78 -1.92 -8.64 23.02
C ASP A 78 -2.61 -8.36 21.66
N PRO A 79 -2.58 -9.35 20.75
CA PRO A 79 -3.02 -9.18 19.37
C PRO A 79 -4.54 -9.01 19.28
N LYS A 80 -5.30 -9.72 20.13
CA LYS A 80 -6.78 -9.67 20.15
C LYS A 80 -7.28 -8.28 20.53
N ARG A 81 -6.72 -7.70 21.60
CA ARG A 81 -7.10 -6.35 22.04
C ARG A 81 -6.75 -5.30 20.99
N LEU A 82 -5.58 -5.44 20.36
CA LEU A 82 -5.15 -4.52 19.33
C LEU A 82 -6.05 -4.59 18.09
N MET A 83 -6.39 -5.80 17.63
CA MET A 83 -7.32 -6.03 16.54
C MET A 83 -8.69 -5.42 16.83
N ALA A 84 -9.23 -5.60 18.04
CA ALA A 84 -10.49 -4.97 18.45
C ALA A 84 -10.43 -3.44 18.38
N LYS A 85 -9.29 -2.83 18.75
CA LYS A 85 -9.09 -1.38 18.63
C LYS A 85 -9.00 -0.92 17.18
N LEU A 86 -8.28 -1.65 16.33
CA LEU A 86 -8.18 -1.34 14.90
C LEU A 86 -9.55 -1.44 14.21
N LYS A 87 -10.38 -2.44 14.57
CA LYS A 87 -11.77 -2.54 14.09
C LYS A 87 -12.63 -1.35 14.49
N ILE A 88 -12.50 -0.86 15.73
CA ILE A 88 -13.22 0.35 16.17
C ILE A 88 -12.82 1.57 15.33
N ILE A 89 -11.54 1.73 15.01
CA ILE A 89 -11.07 2.82 14.13
C ILE A 89 -11.65 2.64 12.72
N CYS A 90 -11.57 1.43 12.17
CA CYS A 90 -12.09 1.09 10.85
C CYS A 90 -13.57 1.42 10.72
N ASN A 91 -14.39 0.96 11.66
CA ASN A 91 -15.82 1.23 11.70
C ASN A 91 -16.12 2.72 11.89
N GLY A 92 -15.34 3.40 12.74
CA GLY A 92 -15.50 4.84 12.97
C GLY A 92 -15.11 5.72 11.78
N LEU A 93 -14.27 5.22 10.87
CA LEU A 93 -13.90 5.88 9.62
C LEU A 93 -14.80 5.46 8.44
N GLY A 94 -15.66 4.44 8.62
CA GLY A 94 -16.53 3.93 7.56
C GLY A 94 -15.82 3.04 6.54
N ASP A 95 -14.78 2.33 6.97
CA ASP A 95 -13.96 1.43 6.14
C ASP A 95 -13.51 2.04 4.79
N PRO A 96 -12.78 3.18 4.81
CA PRO A 96 -12.34 3.84 3.58
C PRO A 96 -11.24 3.04 2.86
N ILE A 97 -10.94 3.43 1.62
CA ILE A 97 -9.73 2.97 0.93
C ILE A 97 -8.50 3.40 1.74
N ALA A 98 -7.64 2.45 2.08
CA ALA A 98 -6.55 2.68 3.03
C ALA A 98 -5.54 3.73 2.56
N SER A 99 -5.29 3.80 1.25
CA SER A 99 -4.40 4.78 0.60
C SER A 99 -4.97 6.20 0.56
N GLU A 100 -6.30 6.35 0.68
CA GLU A 100 -6.98 7.65 0.66
C GLU A 100 -7.13 8.29 2.04
N ILE A 101 -6.77 7.57 3.12
CA ILE A 101 -6.91 8.07 4.49
C ILE A 101 -5.97 9.24 4.73
N THR A 102 -6.54 10.38 5.10
CA THR A 102 -5.83 11.62 5.43
C THR A 102 -5.74 11.83 6.94
N ALA A 103 -4.84 12.73 7.35
CA ALA A 103 -4.79 13.21 8.74
C ALA A 103 -6.09 13.92 9.18
N GLY A 104 -6.82 14.52 8.23
CA GLY A 104 -8.11 15.14 8.48
C GLY A 104 -9.18 14.13 8.86
N ASP A 105 -9.18 12.96 8.22
CA ASP A 105 -10.14 11.88 8.51
C ASP A 105 -9.95 11.35 9.92
N PHE A 106 -8.69 11.11 10.31
CA PHE A 106 -8.38 10.70 11.68
C PHE A 106 -8.71 11.78 12.71
N SER A 107 -8.58 13.07 12.36
CA SER A 107 -8.94 14.19 13.24
C SER A 107 -10.46 14.23 13.51
N ARG A 108 -11.29 13.99 12.47
CA ARG A 108 -12.75 13.88 12.63
C ARG A 108 -13.13 12.66 13.46
N TYR A 109 -12.51 11.51 13.19
CA TYR A 109 -12.66 10.31 14.02
C TYR A 109 -12.31 10.60 15.48
N ARG A 110 -11.19 11.28 15.74
CA ARG A 110 -10.75 11.63 17.09
C ARG A 110 -11.78 12.46 17.84
N GLU A 111 -12.34 13.48 17.20
CA GLU A 111 -13.37 14.32 17.81
C GLU A 111 -14.61 13.50 18.19
N ALA A 112 -15.15 12.74 17.24
CA ALA A 112 -16.31 11.87 17.47
C ALA A 112 -16.02 10.81 18.54
N ARG A 113 -14.82 10.24 18.57
CA ARG A 113 -14.39 9.25 19.56
C ARG A 113 -14.33 9.81 20.97
N LEU A 114 -13.88 11.06 21.12
CA LEU A 114 -13.86 11.76 22.41
C LEU A 114 -15.26 12.16 22.88
N LYS A 115 -16.19 12.45 21.97
CA LYS A 115 -17.59 12.75 22.30
C LYS A 115 -18.47 11.52 22.53
N GLY A 116 -17.98 10.32 22.19
CA GLY A 116 -18.77 9.08 22.27
C GLY A 116 -19.75 8.92 21.10
N GLU A 117 -19.48 9.57 19.98
CA GLU A 117 -20.34 9.57 18.79
C GLU A 117 -20.01 8.43 17.82
N ILE A 118 -18.98 7.62 18.12
CA ILE A 118 -18.63 6.43 17.33
C ILE A 118 -19.56 5.28 17.73
N ARG A 119 -20.12 4.60 16.72
CA ARG A 119 -20.97 3.43 16.91
C ARG A 119 -20.16 2.14 17.08
N ASN A 120 -20.68 1.24 17.89
CA ASN A 120 -20.27 -0.15 18.00
C ASN A 120 -20.84 -1.01 16.86
N GLU A 121 -20.39 -2.26 16.77
CA GLU A 121 -20.92 -3.25 15.81
C GLU A 121 -22.42 -3.53 15.98
N ASP A 122 -22.95 -3.38 17.20
CA ASP A 122 -24.37 -3.51 17.52
C ASP A 122 -25.20 -2.23 17.22
N GLY A 123 -24.56 -1.19 16.70
CA GLY A 123 -25.19 0.10 16.40
C GLY A 123 -25.32 1.05 17.60
N SER A 124 -24.95 0.62 18.82
CA SER A 124 -24.96 1.48 20.00
C SER A 124 -23.83 2.51 19.98
N PHE A 125 -24.03 3.67 20.60
CA PHE A 125 -22.97 4.67 20.76
C PHE A 125 -21.98 4.23 21.85
N MET A 126 -20.69 4.32 21.55
CA MET A 126 -19.66 4.06 22.55
C MET A 126 -19.55 5.19 23.57
N SER A 127 -19.19 4.85 24.79
CA SER A 127 -18.83 5.86 25.79
C SER A 127 -17.65 6.73 25.34
N PRO A 128 -17.65 8.03 25.70
CA PRO A 128 -16.51 8.92 25.58
C PRO A 128 -15.23 8.29 26.17
N VAL A 129 -14.10 8.49 25.49
CA VAL A 129 -12.79 8.01 25.96
C VAL A 129 -11.87 9.16 26.32
N LYS A 130 -10.83 8.87 27.10
CA LYS A 130 -9.78 9.85 27.43
C LYS A 130 -8.88 10.11 26.19
N PRO A 131 -8.29 11.30 26.04
CA PRO A 131 -7.34 11.62 24.96
C PRO A 131 -6.19 10.61 24.82
N ARG A 132 -5.71 10.05 25.94
CA ARG A 132 -4.68 9.01 25.94
C ARG A 132 -5.09 7.78 25.11
N THR A 133 -6.36 7.38 25.16
CA THR A 133 -6.88 6.23 24.42
C THR A 133 -6.79 6.48 22.92
N VAL A 134 -7.26 7.64 22.45
CA VAL A 134 -7.24 7.97 21.02
C VAL A 134 -5.81 8.15 20.51
N ASN A 135 -4.89 8.65 21.34
CA ASN A 135 -3.47 8.71 21.00
C ASN A 135 -2.85 7.32 20.80
N LEU A 136 -3.27 6.33 21.58
CA LEU A 136 -2.84 4.93 21.38
C LEU A 136 -3.45 4.35 20.10
N GLU A 137 -4.74 4.62 19.85
CA GLU A 137 -5.42 4.23 18.60
C GLU A 137 -4.69 4.79 17.37
N GLN A 138 -4.25 6.05 17.41
CA GLN A 138 -3.44 6.65 16.34
C GLN A 138 -2.11 5.93 16.13
N ARG A 139 -1.38 5.62 17.21
CA ARG A 139 -0.11 4.88 17.13
C ARG A 139 -0.30 3.49 16.55
N ASN A 140 -1.36 2.81 16.94
CA ASN A 140 -1.72 1.49 16.42
C ASN A 140 -1.98 1.56 14.91
N LEU A 141 -2.77 2.54 14.46
CA LEU A 141 -3.04 2.75 13.05
C LEU A 141 -1.77 3.09 12.26
N SER A 142 -0.90 3.95 12.82
CA SER A 142 0.40 4.26 12.20
C SER A 142 1.31 3.03 12.08
N SER A 143 1.24 2.09 13.02
CA SER A 143 1.97 0.82 12.93
C SER A 143 1.53 -0.01 11.72
N VAL A 144 0.22 -0.10 11.47
CA VAL A 144 -0.35 -0.80 10.31
C VAL A 144 0.25 -0.25 9.00
N PHE A 145 0.17 1.06 8.81
CA PHE A 145 0.71 1.72 7.61
C PHE A 145 2.23 1.71 7.53
N GLY A 146 2.93 1.77 8.66
CA GLY A 146 4.40 1.77 8.71
C GLY A 146 5.01 0.44 8.26
N THR A 147 4.34 -0.68 8.53
CA THR A 147 4.84 -2.02 8.19
C THR A 147 4.37 -2.54 6.83
N LEU A 148 3.30 -1.97 6.26
CA LEU A 148 2.73 -2.40 4.97
C LEU A 148 3.07 -1.48 3.79
N LYS A 149 3.79 -0.38 4.03
CA LYS A 149 4.38 0.40 2.93
C LYS A 149 5.45 -0.42 2.23
N ASN A 150 5.14 -0.87 1.01
CA ASN A 150 6.13 -1.18 -0.03
C ASN A 150 6.36 0.07 -0.87
#